data_AF-A0A964QW32-F1
#
_entry.id   AF-A0A964QW32-F1
#
_cell.length_a   1.000
_cell.length_b   1.000
_cell.length_c   1.000
_cell.angle_alpha   90.00
_cell.angle_beta   90.00
_cell.angle_gamma   90.00
#
_symmetry.space_group_name_H-M   'P 1'
#
loop_
_entity.id
_entity.type
_entity.pdbx_description
1 polymer ?
#
loop_
_entity_poly.entity_id
_entity_poly.type
_entity_poly.pdbx_seq_one_letter_code
_entity_poly.pdbx_strand_id
1 'polypeptide(L)' 'MTLADFPALTNLPKRQRLQLAEELWFSSVDDTSPVSPRQRAVLDERWSAYKNGRAKRLSLAELERRLARK' A
#
# COMPACT_ATOMS: atom_id res chain seq x y z
N MET A 1 -14.69 -7.51 14.11
CA MET A 1 -13.71 -8.60 14.26
C MET A 1 -12.43 -8.01 14.81
N THR A 2 -11.91 -8.60 15.88
CA THR A 2 -10.65 -8.23 16.52
C THR A 2 -9.67 -9.40 16.39
N LEU A 3 -8.37 -9.16 16.55
CA LEU A 3 -7.36 -10.23 16.51
C LEU A 3 -7.56 -11.28 17.62
N ALA A 4 -8.28 -10.92 18.70
CA ALA A 4 -8.64 -11.85 19.77
C ALA A 4 -9.58 -12.97 19.28
N ASP A 5 -10.31 -12.74 18.18
CA ASP A 5 -11.22 -13.72 17.59
C ASP A 5 -10.46 -14.85 16.86
N PHE A 6 -9.14 -14.69 16.64
CA PHE A 6 -8.31 -15.63 15.88
C PHE A 6 -6.97 -15.93 16.58
N PRO A 7 -6.98 -16.69 17.69
CA PRO A 7 -5.78 -17.00 18.48
C PRO A 7 -4.72 -17.81 17.70
N ALA A 8 -5.11 -18.49 16.61
CA ALA A 8 -4.15 -19.13 15.71
C ALA A 8 -3.22 -18.09 15.03
N LEU A 9 -3.73 -16.89 14.74
CA LEU A 9 -2.96 -15.82 14.09
C LEU A 9 -1.92 -15.20 15.02
N THR A 10 -2.17 -15.18 16.33
CA THR A 10 -1.20 -14.67 17.31
C THR A 10 0.02 -15.57 17.46
N ASN A 11 -0.15 -16.87 17.21
CA ASN A 11 0.93 -17.86 17.31
C ASN A 11 1.78 -18.00 16.03
N LEU A 12 1.39 -17.33 14.94
CA LEU A 12 2.13 -17.40 13.69
C LEU A 12 3.51 -16.72 13.81
N PRO A 13 4.57 -17.33 13.26
CA PRO A 13 5.85 -16.66 13.03
C PRO A 13 5.67 -15.33 12.30
N LYS A 14 6.50 -14.33 12.63
CA LYS A 14 6.42 -12.98 12.05
C LYS A 14 6.34 -12.99 10.52
N ARG A 15 7.12 -13.85 9.86
CA ARG A 15 7.13 -13.99 8.40
C ARG A 15 5.78 -14.45 7.85
N GLN A 16 5.19 -15.48 8.46
CA GLN A 16 3.89 -16.02 8.04
C GLN A 16 2.75 -15.02 8.30
N ARG A 17 2.82 -14.26 9.40
CA ARG A 17 1.87 -13.14 9.63
C ARG A 17 1.92 -12.07 8.55
N LEU A 18 3.12 -11.72 8.09
CA LEU A 18 3.28 -10.74 7.02
C LEU A 18 2.76 -11.26 5.68
N GLN A 19 3.04 -12.53 5.35
CA GLN A 19 2.51 -13.17 4.14
C GLN A 19 0.98 -13.21 4.15
N LEU A 20 0.39 -13.62 5.28
CA LEU A 20 -1.07 -13.64 5.41
C LEU A 20 -1.69 -12.25 5.29
N ALA A 21 -1.07 -11.23 5.89
CA ALA A 21 -1.54 -9.85 5.76
C ALA A 21 -1.51 -9.36 4.30
N GLU A 22 -0.47 -9.74 3.56
CA GLU A 22 -0.33 -9.44 2.13
C GLU A 22 -1.39 -10.17 1.29
N GLU A 23 -1.61 -11.46 1.51
CA GLU A 23 -2.66 -12.23 0.84
C GLU A 23 -4.05 -11.66 1.11
N LEU A 24 -4.36 -11.35 2.37
CA LEU A 24 -5.64 -10.74 2.75
C LEU A 24 -5.80 -9.37 2.10
N TRP A 25 -4.74 -8.55 2.09
CA TRP A 25 -4.74 -7.27 1.39
C TRP A 25 -5.09 -7.47 -0.08
N PHE A 26 -4.36 -8.30 -0.83
CA PHE A 26 -4.63 -8.54 -2.25
C PHE A 26 -6.01 -9.14 -2.51
N SER A 27 -6.52 -9.98 -1.61
CA SER A 27 -7.87 -10.55 -1.74
C SER A 27 -8.99 -9.51 -1.61
N SER A 28 -8.70 -8.39 -0.93
CA SER A 28 -9.66 -7.31 -0.67
C SER A 28 -9.55 -6.11 -1.60
N VAL A 29 -8.44 -6.00 -2.36
CA VAL A 29 -8.26 -4.90 -3.31
C VAL A 29 -8.95 -5.26 -4.62
N ASP A 30 -10.03 -4.54 -4.92
CA ASP A 30 -10.61 -4.45 -6.25
C ASP A 30 -10.63 -2.98 -6.70
N ASP A 31 -10.52 -2.72 -8.00
CA ASP A 31 -10.58 -1.37 -8.60
C ASP A 31 -11.93 -0.69 -8.35
N THR A 32 -12.95 -1.45 -7.94
CA THR A 32 -14.27 -0.95 -7.55
C THR A 32 -14.35 -0.44 -6.11
N SER A 33 -13.27 -0.56 -5.33
CA SER A 33 -13.26 -0.20 -3.91
C SER A 33 -13.62 1.28 -3.69
N PRO A 34 -14.60 1.60 -2.83
CA PRO A 34 -15.05 2.97 -2.66
C PRO A 34 -13.97 3.82 -1.99
N VAL A 35 -13.54 4.87 -2.68
CA VAL A 35 -12.62 5.87 -2.15
C VAL A 35 -13.41 6.93 -1.38
N SER A 36 -13.17 7.04 -0.07
CA SER A 36 -13.82 8.06 0.75
C SER A 36 -13.48 9.48 0.26
N PRO A 37 -14.34 10.50 0.50
CA PRO A 37 -14.05 11.88 0.10
C PRO A 37 -12.70 12.40 0.63
N ARG A 38 -12.31 12.00 1.85
CA ARG A 38 -11.03 12.36 2.44
C ARG A 38 -9.85 11.75 1.67
N GLN A 39 -9.94 10.47 1.31
CA GLN A 39 -8.90 9.81 0.51
C GLN A 39 -8.80 10.42 -0.89
N ARG A 40 -9.95 10.74 -1.51
CA ARG A 40 -10.01 11.41 -2.81
C ARG A 40 -9.32 12.77 -2.78
N ALA A 41 -9.59 13.59 -1.77
CA ALA A 41 -8.92 14.89 -1.61
C ALA A 41 -7.39 14.75 -1.54
N VAL A 42 -6.87 13.76 -0.83
CA VAL A 42 -5.41 13.49 -0.76
C VAL A 42 -4.87 13.05 -2.12
N LEU A 43 -5.60 12.22 -2.86
CA LEU A 43 -5.21 11.79 -4.20
C LEU A 43 -5.18 12.99 -5.16
N ASP A 44 -6.19 13.83 -5.14
CA ASP A 44 -6.30 15.03 -5.98
C ASP A 44 -5.18 16.04 -5.67
N GLU A 45 -4.86 16.25 -4.39
CA GLU A 45 -3.74 17.10 -3.97
C GLU A 45 -2.41 16.57 -4.52
N ARG A 46 -2.14 15.27 -4.34
CA ARG A 46 -0.91 14.62 -4.83
C ARG A 46 -0.82 14.67 -6.35
N TRP A 47 -1.95 14.46 -7.03
CA TRP A 47 -2.03 14.53 -8.48
C TRP A 47 -1.77 15.94 -9.01
N SER A 48 -2.32 16.95 -8.35
CA SER A 48 -2.05 18.35 -8.65
C SER A 48 -0.58 18.70 -8.41
N ALA A 49 0.01 18.27 -7.29
CA ALA A 49 1.43 18.48 -7.01
C ALA A 49 2.33 17.82 -8.07
N TYR A 50 1.95 16.62 -8.55
CA TYR A 50 2.65 15.93 -9.64
C TYR A 50 2.59 16.70 -10.96
N LYS A 51 1.39 17.14 -11.36
CA LYS A 51 1.20 17.93 -12.60
C LYS A 51 1.97 19.25 -12.56
N ASN A 52 1.98 19.91 -11.41
CA ASN A 52 2.67 21.19 -11.20
C ASN A 52 4.17 21.05 -10.93
N GLY A 53 4.75 19.84 -11.04
CA GLY A 53 6.18 19.60 -10.84
C GLY A 53 6.68 19.75 -9.40
N ARG A 54 5.77 19.88 -8.43
CA ARG A 54 6.07 20.01 -6.99
C ARG A 54 6.26 18.66 -6.30
N ALA A 55 5.87 17.56 -6.95
CA ALA A 55 6.19 16.22 -6.50
C ALA A 55 7.56 15.78 -7.02
N LYS A 56 8.38 15.22 -6.13
CA LYS A 56 9.70 14.67 -6.48
C LYS A 56 9.51 13.49 -7.43
N ARG A 57 9.89 13.66 -8.69
CA ARG A 57 9.82 12.60 -9.71
C ARG A 57 11.04 11.69 -9.57
N LEU A 58 10.81 10.38 -9.54
CA LEU A 58 11.87 9.42 -9.79
C LEU A 58 11.92 9.17 -11.30
N SER A 59 13.11 9.27 -11.90
CA SER A 59 13.31 8.75 -13.25
C SER A 59 13.29 7.22 -13.21
N LEU A 60 12.94 6.60 -14.34
CA LEU A 60 12.97 5.14 -14.48
C LEU A 60 14.36 4.57 -14.10
N ALA A 61 15.44 5.20 -14.58
CA ALA A 61 16.80 4.81 -14.24
C ALA A 61 17.14 4.99 -12.75
N GLU A 62 16.53 5.93 -12.04
CA GLU A 62 16.68 6.03 -10.59
C GLU A 62 15.86 4.96 -9.85
N LEU A 63 14.70 4.58 -10.39
CA LEU A 63 13.87 3.52 -9.83
C LEU A 63 14.59 2.17 -9.94
N GLU A 64 15.10 1.83 -11.12
CA GLU A 64 15.86 0.61 -11.39
C GLU A 64 17.09 0.50 -10.47
N ARG A 65 17.86 1.58 -10.34
CA ARG A 65 19.02 1.62 -9.43
C ARG A 65 18.65 1.38 -7.97
N ARG A 66 17.48 1.81 -7.51
CA ARG A 66 17.03 1.57 -6.13
C ARG A 66 16.53 0.14 -5.92
N LEU A 67 15.86 -0.43 -6.92
CA LEU A 67 15.40 -1.82 -6.88
C LEU A 67 16.58 -2.80 -6.87
N ALA A 68 17.63 -2.54 -7.66
CA ALA A 68 18.82 -3.39 -7.71
C ALA A 68 19.68 -3.36 -6.42
N ARG A 69 19.41 -2.44 -5.48
CA ARG A 69 20.12 -2.32 -4.19
C ARG A 69 19.42 -3.03 -3.03
N LYS A 70 18.24 -3.60 -3.27
CA LYS A 70 17.49 -4.41 -2.29
C LYS A 70 17.70 -5.89 -2.55
#